data_AF-A0A8A1LUS2-F1
#
_entry.id   AF-A0A8A1LUS2-F1
#
_cell.length_a   1.000
_cell.length_b   1.000
_cell.length_c   1.000
_cell.angle_alpha   90.00
_cell.angle_beta   90.00
_cell.angle_gamma   90.00
#
_symmetry.space_group_name_H-M   'P 1'
#
loop_
_entity.id
_entity.type
_entity.pdbx_description
1 polymer ?
#
loop_
_entity_poly.entity_id
_entity_poly.type
_entity_poly.pdbx_seq_one_letter_code
_entity_poly.pdbx_strand_id
1 'polypeptide(L)'
;MDMCVDHVGQGLCMLADSISSSYQLPLLQLLLPTHFSTVNSASQVLFYLQDKYNMPRDRAAYRNVRFYDASTATCVGGFYQNGSITEENLIWILSEVLLITDGEHPWTIQHRPSGRTITSSSNPVVLGNYDIYSTGSLQVTNEPWFARLTSHSISGREDQFRYEVRARDGKCVISGQVNPSAQWDDWAGLEAAHVFPVAKESLWIALNYGRWITNINDAEGQSKIHSVQNGLLMMGNLHTRFDQYLFSINPDDGYKIVEFGAGSWGIDGRILDPVCRDPNTNNCVSDELLRWHFRQSVLANMRGAGEPIFESDFPPGSDMMATLHDEVYGKERFEMILESKLQSEITNK
;
A
#
# COMPACT_ATOMS: atom_id res chain seq x y z
N MET A 1 -53.05 -18.21 3.80
CA MET A 1 -52.75 -17.19 2.78
C MET A 1 -51.46 -16.54 3.21
N ASP A 2 -50.40 -16.92 2.48
CA ASP A 2 -49.08 -16.30 2.24
C ASP A 2 -48.19 -15.97 3.46
N MET A 3 -47.05 -16.63 3.72
CA MET A 3 -45.81 -16.89 2.95
C MET A 3 -44.99 -15.64 2.58
N CYS A 4 -43.87 -15.44 3.29
CA CYS A 4 -42.53 -15.52 2.69
C CYS A 4 -41.48 -15.72 3.82
N VAL A 5 -40.70 -16.79 3.69
CA VAL A 5 -39.80 -17.38 4.69
C VAL A 5 -38.36 -17.21 4.22
N ASP A 6 -37.47 -16.88 5.16
CA ASP A 6 -36.02 -16.75 5.04
C ASP A 6 -35.35 -17.89 4.25
N HIS A 7 -34.54 -17.54 3.25
CA HIS A 7 -33.86 -18.50 2.35
C HIS A 7 -32.33 -18.55 2.48
N VAL A 8 -31.74 -18.00 3.54
CA VAL A 8 -30.28 -18.09 3.77
C VAL A 8 -29.93 -19.08 4.90
N GLY A 9 -30.81 -19.22 5.91
CA GLY A 9 -30.57 -20.12 7.06
C GLY A 9 -30.71 -21.62 6.75
N GLN A 10 -31.50 -22.01 5.74
CA GLN A 10 -31.72 -23.43 5.42
C GLN A 10 -30.62 -24.04 4.51
N GLY A 11 -29.89 -23.23 3.74
CA GLY A 11 -28.80 -23.72 2.87
C GLY A 11 -27.56 -24.17 3.65
N LEU A 12 -27.23 -23.48 4.74
CA LEU A 12 -26.10 -23.81 5.63
C LEU A 12 -26.39 -25.01 6.54
N CYS A 13 -27.65 -25.20 6.98
CA CYS A 13 -28.04 -26.41 7.71
C CYS A 13 -27.99 -27.67 6.83
N MET A 14 -28.41 -27.60 5.56
CA MET A 14 -28.37 -28.77 4.68
C MET A 14 -26.96 -29.21 4.28
N LEU A 15 -25.99 -28.29 4.22
CA LEU A 15 -24.58 -28.64 4.02
C LEU A 15 -23.96 -29.27 5.27
N ALA A 16 -24.31 -28.79 6.47
CA ALA A 16 -23.87 -29.40 7.73
C ALA A 16 -24.46 -30.80 7.93
N ASP A 17 -25.73 -31.00 7.58
CA ASP A 17 -26.39 -32.31 7.68
C ASP A 17 -25.92 -33.30 6.60
N SER A 18 -25.46 -32.83 5.43
CA SER A 18 -24.88 -33.73 4.40
C SER A 18 -23.47 -34.23 4.73
N ILE A 19 -22.76 -33.57 5.66
CA ILE A 19 -21.40 -33.95 6.09
C ILE A 19 -21.45 -34.89 7.33
N SER A 20 -22.63 -35.39 7.69
CA SER A 20 -22.83 -36.46 8.68
C SER A 20 -22.71 -37.87 8.09
N SER A 21 -22.34 -38.02 6.82
CA SER A 21 -22.03 -39.34 6.24
C SER A 21 -20.52 -39.58 6.31
N SER A 22 -20.15 -40.66 6.99
CA SER A 22 -18.80 -41.16 7.28
C SER A 22 -17.90 -41.43 6.06
N TYR A 23 -18.25 -40.96 4.86
CA TYR A 23 -17.59 -41.25 3.60
C TYR A 23 -16.90 -40.05 2.92
N GLN A 24 -16.94 -38.83 3.48
CA GLN A 24 -16.26 -37.66 2.88
C GLN A 24 -15.05 -37.09 3.66
N LEU A 25 -14.79 -37.56 4.89
CA LEU A 25 -13.57 -37.18 5.63
C LEU A 25 -12.24 -37.46 4.91
N PRO A 26 -12.08 -38.52 4.08
CA PRO A 26 -10.80 -38.79 3.43
C PRO A 26 -10.41 -37.79 2.32
N LEU A 27 -11.38 -37.06 1.76
CA LEU A 27 -11.14 -36.12 0.65
C LEU A 27 -10.64 -34.75 1.13
N LEU A 28 -10.97 -34.34 2.36
CA LEU A 28 -10.50 -33.07 2.94
C LEU A 28 -9.04 -33.12 3.41
N GLN A 29 -8.49 -34.30 3.69
CA GLN A 29 -7.09 -34.47 4.11
C GLN A 29 -6.07 -34.23 2.99
N LEU A 30 -6.49 -34.19 1.71
CA LEU A 30 -5.63 -33.96 0.56
C LEU A 30 -5.27 -32.48 0.32
N LEU A 31 -5.84 -31.54 1.09
CA LEU A 31 -5.59 -30.08 0.97
C LEU A 31 -4.81 -29.48 2.15
N LEU A 32 -4.40 -30.30 3.13
CA LEU A 32 -3.73 -29.85 4.36
C LEU A 32 -2.22 -30.18 4.33
N PRO A 33 -1.33 -29.27 4.78
CA PRO A 33 0.10 -29.57 4.93
C PRO A 33 0.35 -30.71 5.92
N THR A 34 1.40 -31.50 5.68
CA THR A 34 1.77 -32.74 6.42
C THR A 34 2.04 -32.59 7.92
N HIS A 35 1.95 -31.39 8.48
CA HIS A 35 2.20 -31.13 9.91
C HIS A 35 0.96 -31.13 10.81
N PHE A 36 -0.25 -31.31 10.28
CA PHE A 36 -1.48 -31.43 11.08
C PHE A 36 -2.05 -32.85 11.00
N SER A 37 -1.58 -33.73 11.87
CA SER A 37 -2.04 -35.12 11.97
C SER A 37 -3.35 -35.32 12.74
N THR A 38 -4.01 -34.26 13.23
CA THR A 38 -5.33 -34.37 13.87
C THR A 38 -6.14 -33.07 13.72
N VAL A 39 -7.14 -33.06 12.83
CA VAL A 39 -8.23 -32.09 12.85
C VAL A 39 -9.49 -32.88 13.20
N ASN A 40 -10.08 -32.63 14.37
CA ASN A 40 -11.09 -33.52 14.97
C ASN A 40 -12.55 -33.06 14.77
N SER A 41 -12.79 -31.96 14.06
CA SER A 41 -14.16 -31.54 13.73
C SER A 41 -14.24 -30.61 12.53
N ALA A 42 -15.40 -30.59 11.87
CA ALA A 42 -15.73 -29.63 10.82
C ALA A 42 -15.62 -28.18 11.31
N SER A 43 -15.88 -27.91 12.60
CA SER A 43 -15.74 -26.58 13.21
C SER A 43 -14.28 -26.12 13.29
N GLN A 44 -13.32 -27.02 13.51
CA GLN A 44 -11.90 -26.67 13.49
C GLN A 44 -11.41 -26.36 12.06
N VAL A 45 -11.93 -27.07 11.06
CA VAL A 45 -11.69 -26.77 9.65
C VAL A 45 -12.31 -25.43 9.27
N LEU A 46 -13.55 -25.15 9.71
CA LEU A 46 -14.22 -23.88 9.45
C LEU A 46 -13.49 -22.71 10.12
N PHE A 47 -13.05 -22.88 11.36
CA PHE A 47 -12.26 -21.89 12.10
C PHE A 47 -10.91 -21.64 11.41
N TYR A 48 -10.20 -22.70 11.00
CA TYR A 48 -8.95 -22.57 10.24
C TYR A 48 -9.14 -21.88 8.88
N LEU A 49 -10.26 -22.17 8.19
CA LEU A 49 -10.59 -21.49 6.94
C LEU A 49 -10.94 -20.02 7.21
N GLN A 50 -11.75 -19.70 8.22
CA GLN A 50 -12.04 -18.32 8.63
C GLN A 50 -10.76 -17.56 9.00
N ASP A 51 -9.86 -18.15 9.78
CA ASP A 51 -8.55 -17.57 10.11
C ASP A 51 -7.71 -17.32 8.85
N LYS A 52 -7.70 -18.27 7.91
CA LYS A 52 -7.00 -18.11 6.63
C LYS A 52 -7.60 -17.02 5.74
N TYR A 53 -8.90 -16.76 5.84
CA TYR A 53 -9.61 -15.72 5.08
C TYR A 53 -9.61 -14.33 5.75
N ASN A 54 -9.29 -14.23 7.05
CA ASN A 54 -9.21 -12.97 7.79
C ASN A 54 -7.77 -12.44 7.99
N MET A 55 -6.75 -13.19 7.57
CA MET A 55 -5.37 -12.71 7.63
C MET A 55 -5.12 -11.63 6.57
N PRO A 56 -4.48 -10.50 6.91
CA PRO A 56 -4.07 -9.52 5.93
C PRO A 56 -3.27 -10.18 4.81
N ARG A 57 -3.50 -9.78 3.56
CA ARG A 57 -2.75 -10.36 2.43
C ARG A 57 -1.27 -10.09 2.64
N ASP A 58 -0.49 -11.16 2.76
CA ASP A 58 0.95 -11.11 3.00
C ASP A 58 1.67 -10.61 1.73
N ARG A 59 2.33 -9.45 1.84
CA ARG A 59 3.11 -8.86 0.74
C ARG A 59 4.29 -9.75 0.34
N ALA A 60 4.82 -10.57 1.25
CA ALA A 60 5.86 -11.53 0.93
C ALA A 60 5.40 -12.65 0.00
N ALA A 61 4.10 -12.98 -0.01
CA ALA A 61 3.55 -14.13 -0.71
C ALA A 61 3.82 -14.10 -2.22
N TYR A 62 3.85 -12.91 -2.82
CA TYR A 62 4.03 -12.77 -4.27
C TYR A 62 5.43 -12.35 -4.70
N ARG A 63 6.34 -11.98 -3.79
CA ARG A 63 7.69 -11.48 -4.14
C ARG A 63 8.47 -12.41 -5.08
N ASN A 64 9.11 -11.81 -6.07
CA ASN A 64 9.98 -12.48 -7.04
C ASN A 64 11.46 -12.05 -6.92
N VAL A 65 11.75 -11.08 -6.03
CA VAL A 65 13.09 -10.71 -5.58
C VAL A 65 13.14 -10.82 -4.06
N ARG A 66 14.17 -11.45 -3.49
CA ARG A 66 14.35 -11.62 -2.04
C ARG A 66 15.77 -11.29 -1.60
N PHE A 67 15.91 -10.68 -0.44
CA PHE A 67 17.18 -10.29 0.15
C PHE A 67 17.47 -11.14 1.38
N TYR A 68 18.69 -11.64 1.46
CA TYR A 68 19.16 -12.44 2.57
C TYR A 68 20.41 -11.84 3.18
N ASP A 69 20.49 -11.86 4.51
CA ASP A 69 21.76 -11.69 5.19
C ASP A 69 22.64 -12.92 4.91
N ALA A 70 23.77 -12.72 4.24
CA ALA A 70 24.66 -13.81 3.86
C ALA A 70 25.29 -14.54 5.07
N SER A 71 25.40 -13.87 6.22
CA SER A 71 26.01 -14.44 7.44
C SER A 71 25.06 -15.37 8.19
N THR A 72 23.76 -15.05 8.20
CA THR A 72 22.74 -15.79 8.95
C THR A 72 21.78 -16.60 8.06
N ALA A 73 21.83 -16.39 6.75
CA ALA A 73 20.87 -16.89 5.76
C ALA A 73 19.41 -16.49 6.05
N THR A 74 19.19 -15.44 6.85
CA THR A 74 17.85 -14.94 7.19
C THR A 74 17.34 -14.02 6.08
N CYS A 75 16.05 -14.12 5.76
CA CYS A 75 15.40 -13.21 4.81
C CYS A 75 15.14 -11.87 5.51
N VAL A 76 15.74 -10.80 4.98
CA VAL A 76 15.63 -9.45 5.57
C VAL A 76 14.65 -8.55 4.82
N GLY A 77 14.18 -9.00 3.65
CA GLY A 77 13.25 -8.26 2.82
C GLY A 77 13.16 -8.80 1.40
N GLY A 78 12.54 -8.04 0.53
CA GLY A 78 12.38 -8.37 -0.88
C GLY A 78 11.21 -7.65 -1.50
N PHE A 79 10.99 -7.77 -2.80
CA PHE A 79 9.92 -7.04 -3.47
C PHE A 79 9.39 -7.79 -4.68
N TYR A 80 8.30 -7.28 -5.25
CA TYR A 80 7.86 -7.69 -6.56
C TYR A 80 8.46 -6.76 -7.61
N GLN A 81 9.36 -7.28 -8.42
CA GLN A 81 9.89 -6.61 -9.58
C GLN A 81 8.89 -6.75 -10.75
N ASN A 82 8.39 -5.60 -11.23
CA ASN A 82 7.60 -5.49 -12.45
C ASN A 82 8.44 -5.08 -13.68
N GLY A 83 9.69 -4.64 -13.46
CA GLY A 83 10.66 -4.29 -14.50
C GLY A 83 11.25 -2.90 -14.33
N SER A 84 10.60 -2.00 -13.59
CA SER A 84 11.02 -0.60 -13.43
C SER A 84 12.17 -0.36 -12.46
N ILE A 85 12.33 -1.20 -11.43
CA ILE A 85 13.37 -1.00 -10.40
C ILE A 85 14.71 -1.39 -10.99
N THR A 86 15.62 -0.42 -11.08
CA THR A 86 16.99 -0.62 -11.57
C THR A 86 17.94 -1.04 -10.45
N GLU A 87 19.13 -1.52 -10.79
CA GLU A 87 20.18 -1.84 -9.83
C GLU A 87 20.63 -0.62 -9.02
N GLU A 88 20.75 0.54 -9.67
CA GLU A 88 20.99 1.81 -8.99
C GLU A 88 19.90 2.15 -7.98
N ASN A 89 18.62 2.02 -8.38
CA ASN A 89 17.50 2.28 -7.49
C ASN A 89 17.45 1.30 -6.31
N LEU A 90 17.74 0.01 -6.57
CA LEU A 90 17.83 -1.01 -5.52
C LEU A 90 18.92 -0.69 -4.50
N ILE A 91 20.12 -0.29 -4.96
CA ILE A 91 21.21 0.08 -4.06
C ILE A 91 20.81 1.27 -3.20
N TRP A 92 20.20 2.30 -3.79
CA TRP A 92 19.69 3.45 -3.04
C TRP A 92 18.63 3.03 -2.00
N ILE A 93 17.66 2.19 -2.39
CA ILE A 93 16.64 1.68 -1.48
C ILE A 93 17.27 0.96 -0.28
N LEU A 94 18.26 0.10 -0.54
CA LEU A 94 18.95 -0.63 0.52
C LEU A 94 19.75 0.31 1.42
N SER A 95 20.53 1.23 0.86
CA SER A 95 21.37 2.16 1.63
C SER A 95 20.58 3.17 2.45
N GLU A 96 19.57 3.78 1.85
CA GLU A 96 18.92 4.98 2.39
C GLU A 96 17.63 4.66 3.14
N VAL A 97 16.97 3.55 2.81
CA VAL A 97 15.68 3.19 3.39
C VAL A 97 15.77 1.96 4.27
N LEU A 98 16.23 0.83 3.73
CA LEU A 98 16.04 -0.46 4.40
C LEU A 98 17.13 -0.83 5.41
N LEU A 99 18.39 -0.56 5.09
CA LEU A 99 19.52 -0.95 5.93
C LEU A 99 20.00 0.23 6.77
N ILE A 100 20.36 -0.04 8.01
CA ILE A 100 21.11 0.92 8.82
C ILE A 100 22.58 0.75 8.44
N THR A 101 23.12 1.76 7.76
CA THR A 101 24.52 1.79 7.36
C THR A 101 25.29 2.70 8.32
N ASP A 102 26.31 2.17 8.98
CA ASP A 102 27.38 3.00 9.56
C ASP A 102 28.56 2.96 8.57
N GLY A 103 29.14 4.11 8.24
CA GLY A 103 30.17 4.20 7.19
C GLY A 103 31.44 3.39 7.48
N GLU A 104 31.51 2.75 8.65
CA GLU A 104 32.59 1.87 9.10
C GLU A 104 32.44 0.43 8.56
N HIS A 105 31.22 -0.01 8.25
CA HIS A 105 30.95 -1.38 7.80
C HIS A 105 30.35 -1.41 6.37
N PRO A 106 31.18 -1.38 5.32
CA PRO A 106 30.69 -1.47 3.96
C PRO A 106 29.94 -2.78 3.72
N TRP A 107 28.96 -2.73 2.84
CA TRP A 107 28.21 -3.90 2.40
C TRP A 107 28.23 -4.04 0.87
N THR A 108 28.00 -5.26 0.40
CA THR A 108 27.80 -5.59 -1.01
C THR A 108 26.59 -6.50 -1.16
N ILE A 109 25.97 -6.48 -2.34
CA ILE A 109 24.86 -7.37 -2.65
C ILE A 109 25.19 -8.19 -3.89
N GLN A 110 24.93 -9.49 -3.84
CA GLN A 110 25.22 -10.44 -4.91
C GLN A 110 23.93 -11.16 -5.31
N HIS A 111 23.68 -11.25 -6.62
CA HIS A 111 22.64 -12.12 -7.15
C HIS A 111 23.07 -13.58 -7.03
N ARG A 112 22.41 -14.34 -6.15
CA ARG A 112 22.80 -15.71 -5.77
C ARG A 112 22.87 -16.67 -6.97
N PRO A 113 21.89 -16.72 -7.89
CA PRO A 113 21.95 -17.63 -9.04
C PRO A 113 23.12 -17.39 -9.98
N SER A 114 23.52 -16.14 -10.21
CA SER A 114 24.59 -15.81 -11.16
C SER A 114 25.95 -15.54 -10.49
N GLY A 115 26.01 -15.48 -9.17
CA GLY A 115 27.19 -15.04 -8.42
C GLY A 115 27.64 -13.60 -8.73
N ARG A 116 26.78 -12.80 -9.37
CA ARG A 116 27.16 -11.46 -9.85
C ARG A 116 26.94 -10.45 -8.73
N THR A 117 28.01 -9.75 -8.36
CA THR A 117 27.91 -8.57 -7.49
C THR A 117 27.17 -7.46 -8.24
N ILE A 118 26.15 -6.91 -7.58
CA ILE A 118 25.37 -5.81 -8.13
C ILE A 118 26.10 -4.51 -7.85
N THR A 119 26.19 -3.68 -8.89
CA THR A 119 26.79 -2.35 -8.85
C THR A 119 25.79 -1.37 -9.43
N SER A 120 25.94 -0.08 -9.13
CA SER A 120 25.04 0.94 -9.67
C SER A 120 24.98 0.88 -11.20
N SER A 121 23.78 0.70 -11.73
CA SER A 121 23.51 0.68 -13.16
C SER A 121 22.03 0.91 -13.44
N SER A 122 21.71 1.32 -14.68
CA SER A 122 20.33 1.47 -15.15
C SER A 122 19.68 0.15 -15.57
N ASN A 123 20.37 -0.99 -15.42
CA ASN A 123 19.79 -2.28 -15.73
C ASN A 123 18.66 -2.60 -14.74
N PRO A 124 17.53 -3.16 -15.20
CA PRO A 124 16.50 -3.70 -14.31
C PRO A 124 17.08 -4.78 -13.38
N VAL A 125 16.64 -4.77 -12.12
CA VAL A 125 16.96 -5.85 -11.18
C VAL A 125 16.40 -7.17 -11.71
N VAL A 126 17.26 -8.18 -11.81
CA VAL A 126 16.89 -9.53 -12.26
C VAL A 126 16.11 -10.26 -11.15
N LEU A 127 15.21 -11.15 -11.53
CA LEU A 127 14.43 -11.93 -10.57
C LEU A 127 15.34 -12.94 -9.85
N GLY A 128 15.11 -13.13 -8.54
CA GLY A 128 15.82 -14.14 -7.78
C GLY A 128 16.18 -13.74 -6.36
N ASN A 129 17.04 -14.55 -5.75
CA ASN A 129 17.54 -14.32 -4.41
C ASN A 129 18.86 -13.57 -4.46
N TYR A 130 19.02 -12.65 -3.53
CA TYR A 130 20.22 -11.84 -3.39
C TYR A 130 20.78 -11.99 -1.98
N ASP A 131 22.09 -12.12 -1.88
CA ASP A 131 22.85 -12.23 -0.65
C ASP A 131 23.54 -10.89 -0.36
N ILE A 132 23.29 -10.33 0.83
CA ILE A 132 23.90 -9.10 1.32
C ILE A 132 25.03 -9.50 2.25
N TYR A 133 26.25 -9.10 1.89
CA TYR A 133 27.45 -9.30 2.68
C TYR A 133 27.83 -7.97 3.33
N SER A 134 27.98 -7.95 4.65
CA SER A 134 28.50 -6.80 5.39
C SER A 134 29.73 -7.22 6.21
N THR A 135 30.66 -6.30 6.45
CA THR A 135 31.78 -6.52 7.37
C THR A 135 31.37 -6.41 8.85
N GLY A 136 30.18 -5.88 9.12
CA GLY A 136 29.58 -5.77 10.45
C GLY A 136 28.24 -6.50 10.55
N SER A 137 27.49 -6.24 11.62
CA SER A 137 26.13 -6.76 11.76
C SER A 137 25.21 -6.05 10.77
N LEU A 138 24.54 -6.81 9.91
CA LEU A 138 23.48 -6.27 9.06
C LEU A 138 22.28 -5.90 9.95
N GLN A 139 21.82 -4.65 9.87
CA GLN A 139 20.67 -4.16 10.62
C GLN A 139 19.64 -3.58 9.65
N VAL A 140 18.39 -4.00 9.82
CA VAL A 140 17.25 -3.49 9.04
C VAL A 140 16.58 -2.37 9.85
N THR A 141 16.17 -1.31 9.18
CA THR A 141 15.53 -0.15 9.82
C THR A 141 14.27 -0.54 10.60
N ASN A 142 14.09 0.08 11.76
CA ASN A 142 12.85 0.05 12.53
C ASN A 142 11.99 1.31 12.31
N GLU A 143 12.28 2.10 11.26
CA GLU A 143 11.52 3.31 10.93
C GLU A 143 10.00 3.03 10.85
N PRO A 144 9.14 3.87 11.44
CA PRO A 144 7.71 3.63 11.40
C PRO A 144 7.18 3.63 9.96
N TRP A 145 6.34 2.64 9.68
CA TRP A 145 5.42 2.68 8.55
C TRP A 145 4.08 3.24 9.02
N PHE A 146 3.48 4.10 8.21
CA PHE A 146 2.24 4.78 8.54
C PHE A 146 1.08 4.18 7.76
N ALA A 147 0.30 3.32 8.42
CA ALA A 147 -0.92 2.74 7.87
C ALA A 147 -1.87 3.80 7.31
N ARG A 148 -2.47 3.57 6.14
CA ARG A 148 -3.39 4.50 5.49
C ARG A 148 -4.72 3.80 5.19
N LEU A 149 -5.82 4.52 5.44
CA LEU A 149 -7.16 4.12 4.99
C LEU A 149 -7.36 4.57 3.55
N THR A 150 -8.20 3.84 2.81
CA THR A 150 -8.69 4.32 1.52
C THR A 150 -9.42 5.64 1.75
N SER A 151 -8.80 6.73 1.30
CA SER A 151 -9.35 8.08 1.44
C SER A 151 -10.34 8.32 0.31
N HIS A 152 -11.61 8.00 0.54
CA HIS A 152 -12.68 8.54 -0.32
C HIS A 152 -13.06 9.93 0.19
N SER A 153 -13.21 10.87 -0.72
CA SER A 153 -13.55 12.26 -0.41
C SER A 153 -14.78 12.35 0.51
N ILE A 154 -14.61 12.93 1.72
CA ILE A 154 -15.72 13.27 2.61
C ILE A 154 -15.84 14.80 2.71
N SER A 155 -17.04 15.30 2.37
CA SER A 155 -17.36 16.68 2.01
C SER A 155 -16.95 17.80 2.99
N GLY A 156 -16.81 19.02 2.44
CA GLY A 156 -16.77 20.31 3.16
C GLY A 156 -15.56 21.18 2.83
N ARG A 157 -14.36 20.80 3.33
CA ARG A 157 -13.07 21.48 3.03
C ARG A 157 -12.36 20.92 1.81
N GLU A 158 -12.76 19.74 1.37
CA GLU A 158 -12.17 19.03 0.23
C GLU A 158 -12.55 19.61 -1.13
N ASP A 159 -13.58 20.46 -1.21
CA ASP A 159 -14.03 20.98 -2.49
C ASP A 159 -12.94 21.82 -3.15
N GLN A 160 -12.31 22.77 -2.43
CA GLN A 160 -11.26 23.61 -2.99
C GLN A 160 -10.04 22.78 -3.43
N PHE A 161 -9.55 21.88 -2.57
CA PHE A 161 -8.46 20.96 -2.92
C PHE A 161 -8.77 20.18 -4.21
N ARG A 162 -9.98 19.60 -4.27
CA ARG A 162 -10.41 18.79 -5.41
C ARG A 162 -10.52 19.64 -6.68
N TYR A 163 -11.06 20.86 -6.59
CA TYR A 163 -11.11 21.80 -7.72
C TYR A 163 -9.71 22.19 -8.19
N GLU A 164 -8.78 22.52 -7.28
CA GLU A 164 -7.42 22.92 -7.64
C GLU A 164 -6.64 21.77 -8.29
N VAL A 165 -6.73 20.56 -7.74
CA VAL A 165 -6.11 19.36 -8.32
C VAL A 165 -6.69 19.07 -9.70
N ARG A 166 -8.02 19.14 -9.86
CA ARG A 166 -8.69 18.95 -11.16
C ARG A 166 -8.28 19.99 -12.18
N ALA A 167 -8.22 21.25 -11.79
CA ALA A 167 -7.82 22.36 -12.65
C ALA A 167 -6.36 22.25 -13.09
N ARG A 168 -5.46 21.81 -12.19
CA ARG A 168 -4.05 21.59 -12.52
C ARG A 168 -3.87 20.38 -13.43
N ASP A 169 -4.49 19.25 -13.08
CA ASP A 169 -4.13 17.95 -13.66
C ASP A 169 -4.95 17.63 -14.92
N GLY A 170 -6.27 17.88 -14.92
CA GLY A 170 -7.18 17.67 -16.06
C GLY A 170 -7.35 16.22 -16.56
N LYS A 171 -6.55 15.26 -16.09
CA LYS A 171 -6.52 13.85 -16.50
C LYS A 171 -5.93 12.98 -15.40
N CYS A 172 -5.97 11.66 -15.54
CA CYS A 172 -5.22 10.79 -14.64
C CYS A 172 -3.71 10.98 -14.87
N VAL A 173 -2.99 11.54 -13.90
CA VAL A 173 -1.54 11.81 -14.03
C VAL A 173 -0.65 10.58 -13.84
N ILE A 174 -1.25 9.46 -13.42
CA ILE A 174 -0.58 8.17 -13.26
C ILE A 174 -0.68 7.34 -14.55
N SER A 175 -1.90 7.11 -15.05
CA SER A 175 -2.14 6.33 -16.28
C SER A 175 -2.12 7.18 -17.56
N GLY A 176 -2.01 8.51 -17.46
CA GLY A 176 -2.13 9.42 -18.59
C GLY A 176 -3.49 9.42 -19.28
N GLN A 177 -4.48 8.71 -18.73
CA GLN A 177 -5.81 8.61 -19.33
C GLN A 177 -6.49 9.97 -19.29
N VAL A 178 -6.69 10.54 -20.49
CA VAL A 178 -7.39 11.81 -20.70
C VAL A 178 -8.85 11.66 -20.29
N ASN A 179 -9.41 12.71 -19.68
CA ASN A 179 -10.84 12.84 -19.43
C ASN A 179 -11.47 13.79 -20.48
N PRO A 180 -12.10 13.28 -21.55
CA PRO A 180 -12.75 14.13 -22.55
C PRO A 180 -13.93 14.92 -21.96
N SER A 181 -14.51 14.44 -20.87
CA SER A 181 -15.68 15.04 -20.23
C SER A 181 -15.33 16.14 -19.23
N ALA A 182 -14.04 16.37 -18.95
CA ALA A 182 -13.58 17.43 -18.05
C ALA A 182 -14.09 18.83 -18.45
N GLN A 183 -14.29 19.08 -19.75
CA GLN A 183 -14.84 20.33 -20.28
C GLN A 183 -16.29 20.63 -19.84
N TRP A 184 -17.02 19.60 -19.38
CA TRP A 184 -18.37 19.71 -18.83
C TRP A 184 -18.41 19.51 -17.31
N ASP A 185 -17.25 19.64 -16.64
CA ASP A 185 -17.09 19.39 -15.20
C ASP A 185 -17.50 17.96 -14.77
N ASP A 186 -17.48 17.01 -15.71
CA ASP A 186 -17.71 15.60 -15.44
C ASP A 186 -16.37 14.91 -15.15
N TRP A 187 -16.21 14.51 -13.88
CA TRP A 187 -15.02 13.87 -13.33
C TRP A 187 -15.27 12.42 -12.92
N ALA A 188 -16.33 11.79 -13.43
CA ALA A 188 -16.67 10.42 -13.08
C ALA A 188 -15.48 9.46 -13.28
N GLY A 189 -15.17 8.67 -12.25
CA GLY A 189 -14.05 7.71 -12.24
C GLY A 189 -12.68 8.30 -11.91
N LEU A 190 -12.55 9.63 -11.76
CA LEU A 190 -11.34 10.31 -11.31
C LEU A 190 -11.49 10.85 -9.89
N GLU A 191 -10.44 10.71 -9.10
CA GLU A 191 -10.37 11.09 -7.70
C GLU A 191 -9.13 11.94 -7.46
N ALA A 192 -9.29 13.01 -6.67
CA ALA A 192 -8.16 13.80 -6.19
C ALA A 192 -7.61 13.10 -4.93
N ALA A 193 -6.43 12.52 -5.06
CA ALA A 193 -5.77 11.77 -4.01
C ALA A 193 -4.77 12.66 -3.29
N HIS A 194 -4.78 12.67 -1.96
CA HIS A 194 -3.67 13.24 -1.20
C HIS A 194 -2.44 12.33 -1.27
N VAL A 195 -1.25 12.91 -1.38
CA VAL A 195 0.04 12.18 -1.31
C VAL A 195 0.31 11.78 0.13
N PHE A 196 0.26 12.74 1.05
CA PHE A 196 0.25 12.50 2.48
C PHE A 196 -1.19 12.39 3.00
N PRO A 197 -1.54 11.35 3.77
CA PRO A 197 -2.92 11.10 4.17
C PRO A 197 -3.47 12.15 5.14
N VAL A 198 -4.67 12.66 4.85
CA VAL A 198 -5.40 13.61 5.72
C VAL A 198 -5.71 13.00 7.09
N ALA A 199 -6.01 11.71 7.15
CA ALA A 199 -6.23 10.97 8.41
C ALA A 199 -4.99 10.94 9.34
N LYS A 200 -3.85 11.51 8.93
CA LYS A 200 -2.67 11.70 9.77
C LYS A 200 -2.30 13.17 9.94
N GLU A 201 -3.28 14.06 9.93
CA GLU A 201 -3.04 15.50 10.09
C GLU A 201 -2.33 15.83 11.41
N SER A 202 -2.61 15.12 12.50
CA SER A 202 -1.87 15.31 13.76
C SER A 202 -0.37 15.03 13.60
N LEU A 203 0.00 13.99 12.83
CA LEU A 203 1.39 13.68 12.50
C LEU A 203 2.00 14.74 11.58
N TRP A 204 1.23 15.18 10.58
CA TRP A 204 1.61 16.26 9.67
C TRP A 204 1.98 17.54 10.42
N ILE A 205 1.18 17.93 11.42
CA ILE A 205 1.43 19.09 12.28
C ILE A 205 2.64 18.82 13.19
N ALA A 206 2.65 17.69 13.90
CA ALA A 206 3.69 17.36 14.88
C ALA A 206 5.10 17.30 14.27
N LEU A 207 5.21 16.78 13.04
CA LEU A 207 6.48 16.68 12.31
C LEU A 207 6.70 17.85 11.35
N ASN A 208 5.84 18.87 11.38
CA ASN A 208 5.91 20.07 10.54
C ASN A 208 6.06 19.77 9.04
N TYR A 209 5.33 18.79 8.52
CA TYR A 209 5.38 18.45 7.08
C TYR A 209 4.78 19.55 6.19
N GLY A 210 3.97 20.46 6.78
CA GLY A 210 3.52 21.68 6.12
C GLY A 210 4.64 22.58 5.59
N ARG A 211 5.87 22.46 6.10
CA ARG A 211 7.05 23.17 5.57
C ARG A 211 7.35 22.85 4.09
N TRP A 212 6.89 21.71 3.59
CA TRP A 212 7.08 21.28 2.21
C TRP A 212 6.04 21.88 1.24
N ILE A 213 5.11 22.68 1.77
CA ILE A 213 4.10 23.40 0.99
C ILE A 213 4.54 24.85 0.81
N THR A 214 4.77 25.25 -0.45
CA THR A 214 5.31 26.56 -0.84
C THR A 214 4.26 27.50 -1.43
N ASN A 215 3.06 27.01 -1.73
CA ASN A 215 2.01 27.82 -2.36
C ASN A 215 1.03 28.47 -1.37
N ILE A 216 1.17 28.19 -0.08
CA ILE A 216 0.40 28.80 0.99
C ILE A 216 1.37 29.49 1.95
N ASN A 217 1.19 30.80 2.14
CA ASN A 217 1.99 31.60 3.07
C ASN A 217 1.83 31.10 4.51
N ASP A 218 2.86 31.27 5.35
CA ASP A 218 2.90 30.86 6.76
C ASP A 218 1.98 31.68 7.70
N ALA A 219 0.84 32.18 7.22
CA ALA A 219 -0.14 32.83 8.07
C ALA A 219 -0.59 31.85 9.18
N GLU A 220 -0.53 32.31 10.43
CA GLU A 220 -0.66 31.45 11.62
C GLU A 220 -1.95 30.60 11.61
N GLY A 221 -1.79 29.29 11.72
CA GLY A 221 -2.88 28.34 12.01
C GLY A 221 -3.40 27.49 10.85
N GLN A 222 -2.90 27.65 9.62
CA GLN A 222 -3.31 26.77 8.52
C GLN A 222 -2.44 25.51 8.43
N SER A 223 -3.07 24.34 8.51
CA SER A 223 -2.41 23.03 8.37
C SER A 223 -1.66 22.88 7.04
N LYS A 224 -2.15 23.48 5.95
CA LYS A 224 -1.65 23.30 4.57
C LYS A 224 -1.79 21.88 4.00
N ILE A 225 -2.33 20.92 4.74
CA ILE A 225 -2.51 19.53 4.28
C ILE A 225 -3.40 19.39 3.04
N HIS A 226 -4.33 20.33 2.86
CA HIS A 226 -5.23 20.39 1.69
C HIS A 226 -4.67 21.23 0.53
N SER A 227 -3.37 21.55 0.53
CA SER A 227 -2.75 22.21 -0.63
C SER A 227 -2.77 21.28 -1.86
N VAL A 228 -2.99 21.86 -3.04
CA VAL A 228 -2.81 21.17 -4.34
C VAL A 228 -1.43 20.51 -4.48
N GLN A 229 -0.39 21.02 -3.81
CA GLN A 229 0.94 20.41 -3.83
C GLN A 229 1.00 19.07 -3.08
N ASN A 230 0.02 18.78 -2.23
CA ASN A 230 -0.20 17.48 -1.60
C ASN A 230 -1.21 16.62 -2.39
N GLY A 231 -1.56 16.97 -3.62
CA GLY A 231 -2.61 16.30 -4.39
C GLY A 231 -2.16 15.78 -5.75
N LEU A 232 -2.81 14.71 -6.21
CA LEU A 232 -2.69 14.17 -7.58
C LEU A 232 -4.07 13.69 -8.06
N LEU A 233 -4.41 13.91 -9.33
CA LEU A 233 -5.63 13.40 -9.95
C LEU A 233 -5.38 12.01 -10.55
N MET A 234 -6.12 11.00 -10.10
CA MET A 234 -5.95 9.63 -10.59
C MET A 234 -7.26 8.86 -10.71
N MET A 235 -7.25 7.74 -11.44
CA MET A 235 -8.42 6.86 -11.52
C MET A 235 -8.71 6.27 -10.13
N GLY A 236 -9.98 6.11 -9.75
CA GLY A 236 -10.35 5.63 -8.41
C GLY A 236 -9.79 4.25 -8.05
N ASN A 237 -9.66 3.35 -9.03
CA ASN A 237 -9.00 2.06 -8.82
C ASN A 237 -7.49 2.19 -8.53
N LEU A 238 -6.82 3.21 -9.09
CA LEU A 238 -5.43 3.53 -8.78
C LEU A 238 -5.32 4.25 -7.44
N HIS A 239 -6.26 5.12 -7.08
CA HIS A 239 -6.27 5.78 -5.77
C HIS A 239 -6.27 4.78 -4.62
N THR A 240 -7.12 3.75 -4.71
CA THR A 240 -7.15 2.67 -3.71
C THR A 240 -5.79 1.96 -3.56
N ARG A 241 -5.09 1.75 -4.69
CA ARG A 241 -3.77 1.10 -4.72
C ARG A 241 -2.67 2.02 -4.19
N PHE A 242 -2.75 3.32 -4.50
CA PHE A 242 -1.83 4.35 -4.03
C PHE A 242 -1.89 4.45 -2.51
N ASP A 243 -3.10 4.47 -1.95
CA ASP A 243 -3.33 4.54 -0.51
C ASP A 243 -2.77 3.33 0.25
N GLN A 244 -2.77 2.16 -0.39
CA GLN A 244 -2.17 0.93 0.15
C GLN A 244 -0.67 0.81 -0.11
N TYR A 245 -0.03 1.86 -0.64
CA TYR A 245 1.37 1.88 -1.01
C TYR A 245 1.75 0.78 -2.02
N LEU A 246 0.82 0.30 -2.86
CA LEU A 246 1.08 -0.76 -3.83
C LEU A 246 1.79 -0.25 -5.08
N PHE A 247 1.86 1.06 -5.26
CA PHE A 247 2.78 1.74 -6.14
C PHE A 247 3.14 3.11 -5.55
N SER A 248 4.22 3.70 -6.06
CA SER A 248 4.59 5.07 -5.74
C SER A 248 5.34 5.73 -6.90
N ILE A 249 5.59 7.02 -6.77
CA ILE A 249 6.40 7.81 -7.69
C ILE A 249 7.75 8.08 -7.03
N ASN A 250 8.84 7.81 -7.74
CA ASN A 250 10.17 8.21 -7.32
C ASN A 250 10.60 9.50 -8.03
N PRO A 251 10.56 10.68 -7.37
CA PRO A 251 10.98 11.93 -7.98
C PRO A 251 12.48 11.97 -8.31
N ASP A 252 13.30 11.18 -7.61
CA ASP A 252 14.76 11.14 -7.79
C ASP A 252 15.21 10.21 -8.92
N ASP A 253 14.29 9.43 -9.50
CA ASP A 253 14.52 8.58 -10.67
C ASP A 253 13.63 9.04 -11.83
N GLY A 254 13.68 10.35 -12.11
CA GLY A 254 12.96 10.98 -13.22
C GLY A 254 11.44 10.92 -13.08
N TYR A 255 10.91 10.88 -11.86
CA TYR A 255 9.48 10.72 -11.57
C TYR A 255 8.88 9.39 -12.06
N LYS A 256 9.69 8.33 -12.05
CA LYS A 256 9.26 6.98 -12.45
C LYS A 256 8.26 6.41 -11.45
N ILE A 257 7.19 5.84 -11.97
CA ILE A 257 6.18 5.08 -11.23
C ILE A 257 6.69 3.66 -11.04
N VAL A 258 6.68 3.20 -9.79
CA VAL A 258 7.14 1.87 -9.38
C VAL A 258 5.97 1.11 -8.76
N GLU A 259 5.57 -0.01 -9.35
CA GLU A 259 4.58 -0.93 -8.79
C GLU A 259 5.26 -1.99 -7.92
N PHE A 260 4.81 -2.13 -6.67
CA PHE A 260 5.32 -3.12 -5.71
C PHE A 260 4.42 -4.36 -5.59
N GLY A 261 3.21 -4.32 -6.14
CA GLY A 261 2.27 -5.44 -6.14
C GLY A 261 2.46 -6.39 -7.34
N ALA A 262 2.04 -7.65 -7.17
CA ALA A 262 1.89 -8.57 -8.29
C ALA A 262 0.69 -8.18 -9.17
N GLY A 263 0.86 -8.32 -10.48
CA GLY A 263 -0.13 -7.87 -11.47
C GLY A 263 0.02 -6.38 -11.75
N SER A 264 0.66 -6.06 -12.87
CA SER A 264 0.81 -4.68 -13.31
C SER A 264 -0.55 -4.15 -13.76
N TRP A 265 -0.94 -3.00 -13.23
CA TRP A 265 -2.06 -2.20 -13.76
C TRP A 265 -1.63 -1.38 -14.99
N GLY A 266 -0.52 -1.76 -15.62
CA GLY A 266 0.07 -1.10 -16.77
C GLY A 266 0.68 0.26 -16.44
N ILE A 267 1.07 0.49 -15.19
CA ILE A 267 1.65 1.77 -14.75
C ILE A 267 3.13 1.68 -14.36
N ASP A 268 3.65 0.49 -14.09
CA ASP A 268 5.07 0.30 -13.78
C ASP A 268 5.99 0.86 -14.87
N GLY A 269 7.01 1.61 -14.46
CA GLY A 269 8.00 2.21 -15.36
C GLY A 269 7.51 3.45 -16.13
N ARG A 270 6.23 3.82 -16.02
CA ARG A 270 5.73 5.09 -16.57
C ARG A 270 6.30 6.26 -15.80
N ILE A 271 6.27 7.44 -16.41
CA ILE A 271 6.69 8.68 -15.78
C ILE A 271 5.45 9.46 -15.35
N LEU A 272 5.45 9.99 -14.13
CA LEU A 272 4.40 10.89 -13.64
C LEU A 272 4.19 12.02 -14.64
N ASP A 273 2.93 12.27 -14.99
CA ASP A 273 2.59 13.22 -16.04
C ASP A 273 3.16 14.63 -15.73
N PRO A 274 3.83 15.29 -16.68
CA PRO A 274 4.46 16.59 -16.42
C PRO A 274 3.48 17.68 -16.03
N VAL A 275 2.18 17.55 -16.34
CA VAL A 275 1.16 18.57 -16.05
C VAL A 275 1.08 18.91 -14.56
N CYS A 276 1.27 17.94 -13.66
CA CYS A 276 1.20 18.16 -12.21
C CYS A 276 2.53 18.64 -11.61
N ARG A 277 3.55 18.88 -12.44
CA ARG A 277 4.92 19.23 -12.04
C ARG A 277 5.57 20.24 -12.99
N ASP A 278 4.76 21.14 -13.57
CA ASP A 278 5.26 22.23 -14.41
C ASP A 278 6.04 23.25 -13.54
N PRO A 279 7.38 23.33 -13.69
CA PRO A 279 8.22 24.18 -12.85
C PRO A 279 7.93 25.68 -12.97
N ASN A 280 7.13 26.10 -13.96
CA ASN A 280 6.72 27.48 -14.13
C ASN A 280 5.51 27.85 -13.24
N THR A 281 4.93 26.88 -12.53
CA THR A 281 3.80 27.08 -11.62
C THR A 281 4.22 26.83 -10.18
N ASN A 282 3.64 27.56 -9.23
CA ASN A 282 3.85 27.27 -7.79
C ASN A 282 2.95 26.12 -7.30
N ASN A 283 2.21 25.43 -8.18
CA ASN A 283 1.23 24.41 -7.80
C ASN A 283 1.70 22.98 -8.08
N CYS A 284 2.98 22.79 -8.42
CA CYS A 284 3.59 21.47 -8.57
C CYS A 284 3.31 20.59 -7.36
N VAL A 285 3.05 19.30 -7.61
CA VAL A 285 3.14 18.31 -6.54
C VAL A 285 4.51 18.42 -5.86
N SER A 286 4.53 18.33 -4.53
CA SER A 286 5.75 18.47 -3.74
C SER A 286 6.61 17.22 -3.89
N ASP A 287 7.84 17.39 -4.39
CA ASP A 287 8.81 16.29 -4.49
C ASP A 287 9.08 15.65 -3.12
N GLU A 288 9.11 16.45 -2.05
CA GLU A 288 9.33 15.96 -0.69
C GLU A 288 8.20 15.03 -0.22
N LEU A 289 6.96 15.32 -0.60
CA LEU A 289 5.82 14.44 -0.32
C LEU A 289 5.88 13.17 -1.16
N LEU A 290 6.31 13.26 -2.42
CA LEU A 290 6.54 12.08 -3.26
C LEU A 290 7.66 11.20 -2.68
N ARG A 291 8.78 11.78 -2.24
CA ARG A 291 9.87 11.07 -1.54
C ARG A 291 9.38 10.38 -0.28
N TRP A 292 8.60 11.08 0.54
CA TRP A 292 7.98 10.52 1.73
C TRP A 292 7.09 9.32 1.38
N HIS A 293 6.20 9.45 0.39
CA HIS A 293 5.31 8.37 -0.03
C HIS A 293 6.08 7.18 -0.62
N PHE A 294 7.14 7.44 -1.39
CA PHE A 294 8.02 6.40 -1.93
C PHE A 294 8.71 5.63 -0.81
N ARG A 295 9.27 6.33 0.18
CA ARG A 295 9.89 5.72 1.36
C ARG A 295 8.91 4.84 2.13
N GLN A 296 7.70 5.32 2.38
CA GLN A 296 6.64 4.53 3.01
C GLN A 296 6.25 3.30 2.19
N SER A 297 6.27 3.40 0.86
CA SER A 297 6.01 2.27 -0.03
C SER A 297 7.12 1.23 -0.02
N VAL A 298 8.37 1.67 0.06
CA VAL A 298 9.52 0.79 0.26
C VAL A 298 9.42 0.08 1.61
N LEU A 299 9.15 0.79 2.71
CA LEU A 299 8.97 0.18 4.03
C LEU A 299 7.82 -0.84 4.02
N ALA A 300 6.68 -0.46 3.44
CA ALA A 300 5.50 -1.32 3.36
C ALA A 300 5.78 -2.62 2.60
N ASN A 301 6.40 -2.54 1.43
CA ASN A 301 6.49 -3.69 0.54
C ASN A 301 7.79 -4.46 0.68
N MET A 302 8.88 -3.81 1.11
CA MET A 302 10.23 -4.34 0.97
C MET A 302 10.89 -4.81 2.26
N ARG A 303 10.50 -4.25 3.41
CA ARG A 303 11.08 -4.59 4.71
C ARG A 303 10.52 -5.89 5.26
N GLY A 304 11.37 -6.80 5.74
CA GLY A 304 10.92 -8.00 6.47
C GLY A 304 9.88 -8.80 5.68
N ALA A 305 8.76 -9.18 6.29
CA ALA A 305 7.62 -9.81 5.60
C ALA A 305 6.76 -8.82 4.79
N GLY A 306 6.94 -7.52 5.00
CA GLY A 306 6.08 -6.46 4.51
C GLY A 306 4.94 -6.14 5.49
N GLU A 307 4.38 -4.95 5.33
CA GLU A 307 3.27 -4.46 6.14
C GLU A 307 1.92 -4.97 5.59
N PRO A 308 0.85 -4.96 6.38
CA PRO A 308 -0.46 -5.45 5.93
C PRO A 308 -1.00 -4.76 4.68
N ILE A 309 -1.84 -5.50 3.97
CA ILE A 309 -2.79 -4.96 3.00
C ILE A 309 -4.17 -5.05 3.64
N PHE A 310 -4.83 -3.92 3.78
CA PHE A 310 -6.14 -3.81 4.41
C PHE A 310 -7.26 -4.14 3.42
N GLU A 311 -8.15 -5.07 3.77
CA GLU A 311 -9.38 -5.30 3.01
C GLU A 311 -10.39 -4.20 3.34
N SER A 312 -10.94 -3.54 2.34
CA SER A 312 -11.92 -2.45 2.53
C SER A 312 -13.32 -2.81 2.01
N ASP A 313 -13.45 -3.88 1.22
CA ASP A 313 -14.73 -4.37 0.70
C ASP A 313 -15.34 -5.42 1.64
N PHE A 314 -15.96 -4.94 2.72
CA PHE A 314 -16.66 -5.80 3.66
C PHE A 314 -18.10 -6.09 3.19
N PRO A 315 -18.54 -7.37 3.13
CA PRO A 315 -19.91 -7.72 2.78
C PRO A 315 -20.93 -6.99 3.68
N PRO A 316 -22.12 -6.63 3.17
CA PRO A 316 -23.19 -6.08 3.99
C PRO A 316 -23.52 -7.00 5.17
N GLY A 317 -23.60 -6.43 6.39
CA GLY A 317 -23.85 -7.19 7.62
C GLY A 317 -22.60 -7.79 8.28
N SER A 318 -21.41 -7.55 7.72
CA SER A 318 -20.15 -7.90 8.38
C SER A 318 -19.98 -7.13 9.68
N ASP A 319 -19.57 -7.82 10.74
CA ASP A 319 -19.17 -7.18 11.99
C ASP A 319 -17.78 -6.56 11.81
N MET A 320 -17.76 -5.33 11.29
CA MET A 320 -16.55 -4.56 11.08
C MET A 320 -15.74 -4.38 12.37
N MET A 321 -16.39 -4.33 13.53
CA MET A 321 -15.70 -4.19 14.82
C MET A 321 -15.00 -5.49 15.22
N ALA A 322 -15.64 -6.65 15.01
CA ALA A 322 -14.99 -7.93 15.20
C ALA A 322 -13.79 -8.10 14.27
N THR A 323 -13.94 -7.75 12.99
CA THR A 323 -12.83 -7.84 12.04
C THR A 323 -11.66 -6.94 12.41
N LEU A 324 -11.93 -5.68 12.77
CA LEU A 324 -10.89 -4.75 13.26
C LEU A 324 -10.30 -5.19 14.60
N HIS A 325 -11.02 -5.91 15.44
CA HIS A 325 -10.44 -6.42 16.69
C HIS A 325 -9.36 -7.48 16.41
N ASP A 326 -9.61 -8.36 15.43
CA ASP A 326 -8.75 -9.51 15.15
C ASP A 326 -7.58 -9.19 14.20
N GLU A 327 -7.59 -8.03 13.54
CA GLU A 327 -6.49 -7.56 12.70
C GLU A 327 -5.28 -7.09 13.53
N VAL A 328 -4.06 -7.43 13.09
CA VAL A 328 -2.78 -7.06 13.75
C VAL A 328 -2.64 -5.55 13.99
N TYR A 329 -3.22 -4.72 13.12
CA TYR A 329 -3.22 -3.25 13.21
C TYR A 329 -4.63 -2.66 13.38
N GLY A 330 -5.57 -3.49 13.81
CA GLY A 330 -6.97 -3.12 13.73
C GLY A 330 -7.39 -2.07 14.75
N LYS A 331 -6.64 -1.92 15.86
CA LYS A 331 -6.78 -0.78 16.78
C LYS A 331 -6.41 0.55 16.10
N GLU A 332 -5.21 0.63 15.52
CA GLU A 332 -4.74 1.83 14.80
C GLU A 332 -5.66 2.14 13.63
N ARG A 333 -6.14 1.11 12.95
CA ARG A 333 -7.07 1.23 11.84
C ARG A 333 -8.44 1.73 12.30
N PHE A 334 -8.94 1.26 13.44
CA PHE A 334 -10.15 1.76 14.07
C PHE A 334 -10.02 3.23 14.49
N GLU A 335 -8.91 3.60 15.13
CA GLU A 335 -8.61 4.99 15.51
C GLU A 335 -8.61 5.92 14.28
N MET A 336 -7.94 5.52 13.18
CA MET A 336 -7.98 6.27 11.93
C MET A 336 -9.40 6.39 11.34
N ILE A 337 -10.22 5.33 11.42
CA ILE A 337 -11.60 5.34 10.91
C ILE A 337 -12.44 6.33 11.74
N LEU A 338 -12.28 6.31 13.07
CA LEU A 338 -12.96 7.24 13.96
C LEU A 338 -12.53 8.68 13.68
N GLU A 339 -11.23 8.96 13.60
CA GLU A 339 -10.70 10.29 13.32
C GLU A 339 -11.23 10.83 11.99
N SER A 340 -11.18 10.02 10.93
CA SER A 340 -11.72 10.39 9.62
C SER A 340 -13.22 10.73 9.67
N LYS A 341 -14.02 9.92 10.36
CA LYS A 341 -15.48 10.18 10.52
C LYS A 341 -15.75 11.43 11.36
N LEU A 342 -15.08 11.58 12.50
CA LEU A 342 -15.21 12.76 13.37
C LEU A 342 -14.86 14.05 12.61
N GLN A 343 -13.78 14.03 11.84
CA GLN A 343 -13.36 15.17 11.06
C GLN A 343 -14.39 15.51 9.98
N SER A 344 -14.99 14.51 9.33
CA SER A 344 -16.08 14.76 8.39
C SER A 344 -17.33 15.39 9.03
N GLU A 345 -17.70 15.00 10.25
CA GLU A 345 -18.85 15.58 10.96
C GLU A 345 -18.60 17.02 11.41
N ILE A 346 -17.37 17.34 11.79
CA ILE A 346 -16.96 18.70 12.16
C ILE A 346 -16.94 19.62 10.92
N THR A 347 -16.59 19.08 9.76
CA THR A 347 -16.45 19.86 8.52
C THR A 347 -17.78 20.08 7.78
N ASN A 348 -18.82 19.30 8.11
CA ASN A 348 -20.18 19.45 7.58
C ASN A 348 -21.08 20.39 8.42
N LYS A 349 -20.53 21.09 9.41
CA LYS A 349 -21.16 22.19 10.15
C LYS A 349 -20.52 23.52 9.76
#